data_AF-A0A075B5B9-F1
#
_entry.id   AF-A0A075B5B9-F1
#
_cell.length_a   1.000
_cell.length_b   1.000
_cell.length_c   1.000
_cell.angle_alpha   90.00
_cell.angle_beta   90.00
_cell.angle_gamma   90.00
#
_symmetry.space_group_name_H-M   'P 1'
#
loop_
_entity.id
_entity.type
_entity.pdbx_description
1 polymer ?
#
loop_
_entity_poly.entity_id
_entity_poly.type
_entity_poly.pdbx_seq_one_letter_code
_entity_poly.pdbx_strand_id
1 'polypeptide(L)'
;MSRYAFNAFHTGPLTRRHMENFLRNPMFVGLRMPDIGKTTPLESKLPSASANALALLKITLNYDPEQRSTCRQLMEHPYFTHDNFPEKFEQELHVAISSERDKDSAKLRRKKRASVTPKRITDHVKAIVLVKHVAHASYPVKLLLYHFKQPEREKEDTYAVSENSRYWENKQ
;
A
#
# COMPACT_ATOMS: atom_id res chain seq x y z
N MET A 1 13.87 15.50 33.08
CA MET A 1 12.88 15.55 31.97
C MET A 1 12.80 14.16 31.34
N SER A 2 11.93 13.28 31.84
CA SER A 2 11.69 11.97 31.21
C SER A 2 10.53 12.12 30.22
N ARG A 3 10.81 12.07 28.91
CA ARG A 3 9.84 12.15 27.82
C ARG A 3 9.35 10.77 27.34
N TYR A 4 9.40 9.77 28.21
CA TYR A 4 8.85 8.44 27.94
C TYR A 4 7.86 8.05 29.04
N ALA A 5 6.85 8.88 29.25
CA ALA A 5 5.60 8.38 29.81
C ALA A 5 4.94 7.54 28.71
N PHE A 6 5.28 6.25 28.65
CA PHE A 6 4.47 5.27 27.95
C PHE A 6 3.12 5.28 28.64
N ASN A 7 2.22 6.11 28.13
CA ASN A 7 0.89 6.26 28.69
C ASN A 7 0.22 4.89 28.66
N ALA A 8 -0.30 4.54 29.83
CA ALA A 8 -0.95 3.28 30.15
C ALA A 8 -1.80 2.77 28.99
N PHE A 9 -1.48 1.55 28.59
CA PHE A 9 -2.11 0.83 27.51
C PHE A 9 -3.64 0.85 27.66
N HIS A 10 -4.33 1.45 26.69
CA HIS A 10 -5.80 1.63 26.68
C HIS A 10 -6.57 0.29 26.69
N THR A 11 -5.88 -0.82 26.41
CA THR A 11 -6.46 -2.17 26.36
C THR A 11 -6.03 -3.07 27.53
N GLY A 12 -5.54 -2.46 28.62
CA GLY A 12 -5.24 -3.16 29.88
C GLY A 12 -3.77 -3.58 30.02
N PRO A 13 -3.41 -4.36 31.05
CA PRO A 13 -2.06 -4.84 31.23
C PRO A 13 -1.67 -5.84 30.13
N LEU A 14 -0.38 -5.88 29.79
CA LEU A 14 0.16 -6.92 28.91
C LEU A 14 -0.11 -8.31 29.50
N THR A 15 -0.36 -9.28 28.63
CA THR A 15 -0.50 -10.68 29.05
C THR A 15 0.80 -11.20 29.66
N ARG A 16 0.70 -12.22 30.50
CA ARG A 16 1.87 -12.87 31.12
C ARG A 16 2.91 -13.31 30.07
N ARG A 17 2.44 -13.93 28.98
CA ARG A 17 3.29 -14.37 27.86
C ARG A 17 4.05 -13.20 27.22
N HIS A 18 3.41 -12.04 27.06
CA HIS A 18 4.07 -10.85 26.52
C HIS A 18 5.15 -10.32 27.47
N MET A 19 4.88 -10.31 28.77
CA MET A 19 5.86 -9.91 29.78
C MET A 19 7.07 -10.85 29.80
N GLU A 20 6.86 -12.17 29.75
CA GLU A 20 7.94 -13.16 29.71
C GLU A 20 8.83 -12.97 28.47
N ASN A 21 8.22 -12.72 27.31
CA ASN A 21 8.95 -12.40 26.08
C ASN A 21 9.76 -11.11 26.19
N PHE A 22 9.21 -10.07 26.84
CA PHE A 22 9.92 -8.81 27.07
C PHE A 22 11.17 -9.03 27.93
N LEU A 23 11.02 -9.73 29.07
CA LEU A 23 12.12 -9.98 30.02
C LEU A 23 13.21 -10.89 29.45
N ARG A 24 12.84 -11.85 28.60
CA ARG A 24 13.79 -12.78 27.97
C ARG A 24 14.55 -12.16 26.79
N ASN A 25 14.06 -11.06 26.23
CA ASN A 25 14.66 -10.48 25.04
C ASN A 25 15.95 -9.69 25.41
N PRO A 26 17.13 -10.08 24.89
CA PRO A 26 18.38 -9.39 25.18
C PRO A 26 18.37 -7.92 24.74
N MET A 27 17.53 -7.54 23.76
CA MET A 27 17.37 -6.17 23.31
C MET A 27 16.73 -5.24 24.35
N PHE A 28 16.07 -5.80 25.38
CA PHE A 28 15.37 -5.03 26.41
C PHE A 28 16.06 -5.11 27.78
N VAL A 29 17.29 -5.64 27.85
CA VAL A 29 18.06 -5.69 29.10
C VAL A 29 18.34 -4.28 29.60
N GLY A 30 18.03 -4.03 30.87
CA GLY A 30 18.17 -2.71 31.50
C GLY A 30 16.98 -1.77 31.30
N LEU A 31 16.03 -2.11 30.43
CA LEU A 31 14.76 -1.40 30.33
C LEU A 31 13.79 -1.93 31.38
N ARG A 32 13.07 -1.01 32.02
CA ARG A 32 11.94 -1.35 32.90
C ARG A 32 10.65 -1.01 32.18
N MET A 33 9.67 -1.91 32.31
CA MET A 33 8.32 -1.59 31.86
C MET A 33 7.80 -0.42 32.72
N PRO A 34 7.14 0.57 32.10
CA PRO A 34 6.56 1.67 32.84
C PRO A 34 5.43 1.15 33.73
N ASP A 35 5.29 1.73 34.92
CA ASP A 35 4.18 1.43 35.80
C ASP A 35 2.88 1.86 35.12
N ILE A 36 1.97 0.89 34.97
CA ILE A 36 0.64 1.13 34.40
C ILE A 36 -0.17 1.85 35.47
N GLY A 37 -0.07 3.19 35.47
CA GLY A 37 -0.88 4.05 36.32
C GLY A 37 -2.33 4.10 35.84
N LYS A 38 -2.95 5.29 35.90
CA LYS A 38 -4.32 5.48 35.39
C LYS A 38 -4.36 5.29 33.87
N THR A 39 -5.06 4.26 33.41
CA THR A 39 -5.39 4.09 31.99
C THR A 39 -6.34 5.21 31.56
N THR A 40 -6.02 5.88 30.45
CA THR A 40 -6.97 6.82 29.85
C THR A 40 -7.96 6.02 29.01
N PRO A 41 -9.29 6.13 29.23
CA PRO A 41 -10.26 5.36 28.46
C PRO A 41 -10.22 5.72 26.97
N LEU A 42 -10.52 4.77 26.10
CA LEU A 42 -10.47 4.94 24.64
C LEU A 42 -11.38 6.08 24.17
N GLU A 43 -12.53 6.23 24.81
CA GLU A 43 -13.54 7.25 24.57
C GLU A 43 -12.99 8.67 24.75
N SER A 44 -12.09 8.86 25.71
CA SER A 44 -11.45 10.16 25.93
C SER A 44 -10.41 10.51 24.87
N LYS A 45 -9.81 9.48 24.23
CA LYS A 45 -8.85 9.65 23.15
C LYS A 45 -9.53 9.84 21.79
N LEU A 46 -10.72 9.29 21.63
CA LEU A 46 -11.52 9.34 20.40
C LEU A 46 -12.92 9.90 20.69
N PRO A 47 -13.04 11.18 21.07
CA PRO A 47 -14.31 11.78 21.45
C PRO A 47 -15.30 11.90 20.29
N SER A 48 -14.81 11.91 19.05
CA SER A 48 -15.62 11.99 17.84
C SER A 48 -16.09 10.63 17.31
N ALA A 49 -15.58 9.52 17.87
CA ALA A 49 -15.93 8.19 17.39
C ALA A 49 -17.33 7.78 17.85
N SER A 50 -18.07 7.09 16.98
CA SER A 50 -19.38 6.54 17.34
C SER A 50 -19.24 5.43 18.39
N ALA A 51 -20.30 5.20 19.17
CA ALA A 51 -20.33 4.13 20.16
C ALA A 51 -20.03 2.74 19.56
N ASN A 52 -20.57 2.47 18.36
CA ASN A 52 -20.32 1.23 17.63
C ASN A 52 -18.85 1.12 17.17
N ALA A 53 -18.22 2.22 16.75
CA ALA A 53 -16.81 2.22 16.39
C ALA A 53 -15.93 1.94 17.61
N LEU A 54 -16.24 2.59 18.75
CA LEU A 54 -15.51 2.39 20.01
C LEU A 54 -15.64 0.96 20.51
N ALA A 55 -16.83 0.35 20.44
CA ALA A 55 -17.04 -1.05 20.79
C ALA A 55 -16.20 -2.00 19.91
N LEU A 56 -16.20 -1.76 18.60
CA LEU A 56 -15.39 -2.53 17.65
C LEU A 56 -13.89 -2.40 17.94
N LEU A 57 -13.42 -1.18 18.23
CA LEU A 57 -12.01 -0.93 18.57
C LEU A 57 -11.59 -1.61 19.88
N LYS A 58 -12.46 -1.65 20.90
CA LYS A 58 -12.17 -2.36 22.14
C LYS A 58 -11.94 -3.85 21.93
N ILE A 59 -12.73 -4.47 21.05
CA ILE A 59 -12.63 -5.89 20.72
C ILE A 59 -11.34 -6.16 19.92
N THR A 60 -11.01 -5.29 18.96
CA THR A 60 -9.83 -5.50 18.09
C THR A 60 -8.50 -5.20 18.76
N LEU A 61 -8.45 -4.26 19.70
CA LEU A 61 -7.21 -3.82 20.33
C LEU A 61 -6.82 -4.62 21.59
N ASN A 62 -7.49 -5.75 21.87
CA ASN A 62 -7.16 -6.60 23.01
C ASN A 62 -5.71 -7.12 22.92
N TYR A 63 -4.97 -7.11 24.05
CA TYR A 63 -3.62 -7.66 24.11
C TYR A 63 -3.60 -9.18 23.99
N ASP A 64 -4.61 -9.85 24.52
CA ASP A 64 -4.70 -11.29 24.37
C ASP A 64 -5.18 -11.64 22.95
N PRO A 65 -4.34 -12.30 22.12
CA PRO A 65 -4.73 -12.68 20.78
C PRO A 65 -5.92 -13.67 20.77
N GLU A 66 -6.09 -14.49 21.81
CA GLU A 66 -7.18 -15.47 21.88
C GLU A 66 -8.52 -14.82 22.20
N GLN A 67 -8.50 -13.68 22.89
CA GLN A 67 -9.69 -12.89 23.22
C GLN A 67 -10.08 -11.92 22.10
N ARG A 68 -9.27 -11.80 21.05
CA ARG A 68 -9.56 -10.93 19.91
C ARG A 68 -10.53 -11.62 18.97
N SER A 69 -11.60 -10.94 18.58
CA SER A 69 -12.53 -11.47 17.59
C SER A 69 -11.87 -11.66 16.22
N THR A 70 -12.32 -12.70 15.52
CA THR A 70 -11.90 -12.97 14.14
C THR A 70 -12.45 -11.93 13.18
N CYS A 71 -11.82 -11.77 12.01
CA CYS A 71 -12.33 -10.87 10.97
C CYS A 71 -13.79 -11.15 10.61
N ARG A 72 -14.18 -12.43 10.56
CA ARG A 72 -15.58 -12.83 10.29
C ARG A 72 -16.55 -12.25 11.32
N GLN A 73 -16.24 -12.43 12.61
CA GLN A 73 -17.06 -11.90 13.70
C GLN A 73 -17.09 -10.36 13.70
N LEU A 74 -16.00 -9.70 13.31
CA LEU A 74 -15.95 -8.25 13.22
C LEU A 74 -16.84 -7.71 12.10
N MET A 75 -16.99 -8.43 10.99
CA MET A 75 -17.90 -8.03 9.89
C MET A 75 -19.38 -8.15 10.28
N GLU A 76 -19.71 -9.01 11.23
CA GLU A 76 -21.07 -9.16 11.78
C GLU A 76 -21.39 -8.11 12.85
N HIS A 77 -20.41 -7.28 13.27
CA HIS A 77 -20.59 -6.28 14.32
C HIS A 77 -21.58 -5.18 13.92
N PRO A 78 -22.39 -4.62 14.87
CA PRO A 78 -23.33 -3.52 14.62
C PRO A 78 -22.75 -2.31 13.87
N TYR A 79 -21.44 -2.09 14.00
CA TYR A 79 -20.74 -1.07 13.24
C TYR A 79 -20.87 -1.25 11.72
N PHE A 80 -20.84 -2.49 11.24
CA PHE A 80 -20.99 -2.82 9.82
C PHE A 80 -22.39 -3.28 9.44
N THR A 81 -23.23 -3.69 10.39
CA THR A 81 -24.58 -4.21 10.10
C THR A 81 -25.70 -3.20 10.35
N HIS A 82 -25.44 -2.05 10.99
CA HIS A 82 -26.44 -1.00 11.14
C HIS A 82 -26.96 -0.49 9.79
N ASP A 83 -28.23 -0.07 9.76
CA ASP A 83 -28.90 0.56 8.62
C ASP A 83 -28.88 -0.23 7.29
N ASN A 84 -28.79 -1.56 7.36
CA ASN A 84 -28.60 -2.44 6.20
C ASN A 84 -27.39 -2.03 5.35
N PHE A 85 -26.33 -1.52 6.00
CA PHE A 85 -25.09 -1.14 5.33
C PHE A 85 -24.52 -2.23 4.41
N PRO A 86 -24.46 -3.52 4.79
CA PRO A 86 -23.83 -4.55 3.96
C PRO A 86 -24.49 -4.67 2.59
N GLU A 87 -25.83 -4.68 2.54
CA GLU A 87 -26.57 -4.82 1.28
C GLU A 87 -26.38 -3.62 0.35
N LYS A 88 -26.39 -2.41 0.92
CA LYS A 88 -26.16 -1.17 0.16
C LYS A 88 -24.72 -1.12 -0.36
N PHE A 89 -23.77 -1.41 0.52
CA PHE A 89 -22.36 -1.36 0.20
C PHE A 89 -21.95 -2.42 -0.83
N GLU A 90 -22.50 -3.65 -0.75
CA GLU A 90 -22.22 -4.70 -1.74
C GLU A 90 -22.66 -4.28 -3.15
N GLN A 91 -23.83 -3.65 -3.28
CA GLN A 91 -24.31 -3.15 -4.57
C GLN A 91 -23.38 -2.05 -5.13
N GLU A 92 -23.02 -1.07 -4.30
CA GLU A 92 -22.08 0.00 -4.68
C GLU A 92 -20.71 -0.57 -5.07
N LEU A 93 -20.23 -1.56 -4.32
CA LEU A 93 -18.96 -2.24 -4.58
C LEU A 93 -18.98 -2.99 -5.92
N HIS A 94 -20.05 -3.72 -6.23
CA HIS A 94 -20.20 -4.41 -7.51
C HIS A 94 -20.17 -3.43 -8.69
N VAL A 95 -20.85 -2.29 -8.58
CA VAL A 95 -20.86 -1.23 -9.60
C VAL A 95 -19.46 -0.61 -9.75
N ALA A 96 -18.78 -0.33 -8.63
CA ALA A 96 -17.43 0.21 -8.66
C ALA A 96 -16.47 -0.73 -9.42
N ILE A 97 -16.47 -2.02 -9.06
CA ILE A 97 -15.62 -3.05 -9.68
C ILE A 97 -15.92 -3.20 -11.17
N SER A 98 -17.20 -3.25 -11.59
CA SER A 98 -17.54 -3.36 -13.01
C SER A 98 -17.07 -2.14 -13.80
N SER A 99 -17.26 -0.94 -13.24
CA SER A 99 -16.84 0.30 -13.88
C SER A 99 -15.33 0.40 -14.07
N GLU A 100 -14.53 -0.14 -13.13
CA GLU A 100 -13.08 -0.22 -13.24
C GLU A 100 -12.65 -1.18 -14.35
N ARG A 101 -13.25 -2.36 -14.41
CA ARG A 101 -13.00 -3.34 -15.49
C ARG A 101 -13.33 -2.76 -16.86
N ASP A 102 -14.44 -2.03 -16.99
CA ASP A 102 -14.82 -1.40 -18.25
C ASP A 102 -13.82 -0.33 -18.67
N LYS A 103 -13.35 0.51 -17.74
CA LYS A 103 -12.31 1.51 -18.00
C LYS A 103 -11.02 0.88 -18.46
N ASP A 104 -10.58 -0.20 -17.83
CA ASP A 104 -9.35 -0.88 -18.19
C ASP A 104 -9.45 -1.61 -19.53
N SER A 105 -10.61 -2.21 -19.83
CA SER A 105 -10.89 -2.77 -21.15
C SER A 105 -10.88 -1.70 -22.25
N ALA A 106 -11.42 -0.51 -21.98
CA ALA A 106 -11.44 0.61 -22.91
C ALA A 106 -10.02 1.16 -23.20
N LYS A 107 -9.17 1.24 -22.17
CA LYS A 107 -7.75 1.61 -22.32
C LYS A 107 -7.01 0.59 -23.20
N LEU A 108 -7.21 -0.71 -22.96
CA LEU A 108 -6.58 -1.76 -23.75
C LEU A 108 -7.02 -1.71 -25.23
N ARG A 109 -8.31 -1.45 -25.48
CA ARG A 109 -8.85 -1.27 -26.85
C ARG A 109 -8.23 -0.05 -27.54
N ARG A 110 -8.05 1.08 -26.84
CA ARG A 110 -7.35 2.25 -27.40
C ARG A 110 -5.88 1.94 -27.74
N LYS A 111 -5.16 1.22 -26.89
CA LYS A 111 -3.76 0.81 -27.15
C LYS A 111 -3.66 -0.11 -28.37
N LYS A 112 -4.56 -1.08 -28.51
CA LYS A 112 -4.65 -1.95 -29.71
C LYS A 112 -4.99 -1.16 -30.97
N ARG A 113 -5.91 -0.19 -30.91
CA ARG A 113 -6.23 0.66 -32.07
C ARG A 113 -5.07 1.58 -32.47
N ALA A 114 -4.29 2.07 -31.50
CA ALA A 114 -3.07 2.83 -31.76
C ALA A 114 -1.96 1.98 -32.38
N SER A 115 -1.87 0.68 -32.07
CA SER A 115 -0.93 -0.24 -32.73
C SER A 115 -1.41 -0.76 -34.09
N VAL A 116 -2.71 -0.64 -34.40
CA VAL A 116 -3.35 -1.15 -35.64
C VAL A 116 -3.56 -0.03 -36.68
N THR A 117 -2.93 1.14 -36.53
CA THR A 117 -2.79 2.04 -37.69
C THR A 117 -1.82 1.39 -38.68
N PRO A 118 -2.24 1.06 -39.92
CA PRO A 118 -1.27 0.68 -40.93
C PRO A 118 -0.33 1.88 -41.11
N LYS A 119 0.98 1.65 -41.00
CA LYS A 119 1.99 2.62 -41.44
C LYS A 119 1.68 2.89 -42.91
N ARG A 120 1.02 4.02 -43.17
CA ARG A 120 0.58 4.41 -44.50
C ARG A 120 1.84 4.53 -45.35
N ILE A 121 1.84 3.89 -46.52
CA ILE A 121 2.95 3.80 -47.49
C ILE A 121 3.58 5.18 -47.85
N THR A 122 2.97 6.28 -47.42
CA THR A 122 3.44 7.66 -47.54
C THR A 122 4.77 7.98 -46.83
N ASP A 123 5.26 7.14 -45.91
CA ASP A 123 6.51 7.42 -45.18
C ASP A 123 7.78 7.20 -46.02
N HIS A 124 7.72 6.36 -47.06
CA HIS A 124 8.84 6.16 -47.98
C HIS A 124 9.11 7.37 -48.88
N VAL A 125 8.07 8.16 -49.18
CA VAL A 125 8.22 9.35 -50.03
C VAL A 125 8.83 10.52 -49.25
N LYS A 126 8.53 10.65 -47.94
CA LYS A 126 9.17 11.67 -47.09
C LYS A 126 10.65 11.41 -46.84
N ALA A 127 11.06 10.15 -46.73
CA ALA A 127 12.48 9.79 -46.58
C ALA A 127 13.31 10.14 -47.84
N ILE A 128 12.74 9.97 -49.03
CA ILE A 128 13.43 10.27 -50.30
C ILE A 128 13.59 11.79 -50.52
N VAL A 129 12.61 12.59 -50.07
CA VAL A 129 12.67 14.06 -50.19
C VAL A 129 13.71 14.67 -49.25
N LEU A 130 13.97 14.06 -48.09
CA LEU A 130 14.94 14.58 -47.12
C LEU A 130 16.40 14.37 -47.54
N VAL A 131 16.71 13.36 -48.35
CA VAL A 131 18.10 13.04 -48.74
C VAL A 131 18.63 13.98 -49.82
N LYS A 132 17.77 14.61 -50.64
CA LYS A 132 18.23 15.49 -51.73
C LYS A 132 18.67 16.90 -51.31
N HIS A 133 18.37 17.33 -50.08
CA HIS A 133 18.67 18.71 -49.62
C HIS A 133 19.92 18.87 -48.76
N VAL A 134 20.73 17.81 -48.54
CA VAL A 134 21.86 17.86 -47.59
C VAL A 134 23.25 17.69 -48.27
N ALA A 135 23.33 17.70 -49.60
CA ALA A 135 24.59 17.43 -50.31
C ALA A 135 25.43 18.67 -50.71
N HIS A 136 25.01 19.90 -50.40
CA HIS A 136 25.78 21.12 -50.73
C HIS A 136 25.81 22.17 -49.62
N ALA A 137 26.39 21.82 -48.48
CA ALA A 137 27.05 22.78 -47.58
C ALA A 137 28.04 21.97 -46.73
N SER A 138 29.28 21.78 -47.18
CA SER A 138 30.42 22.56 -46.70
C SER A 138 30.38 22.76 -45.17
N TYR A 139 31.06 21.85 -44.47
CA TYR A 139 31.51 21.78 -43.07
C TYR A 139 31.85 23.17 -42.42
N PRO A 140 32.03 23.36 -41.07
CA PRO A 140 32.78 22.42 -40.21
C PRO A 140 32.62 22.46 -38.64
N VAL A 141 33.28 21.50 -37.96
CA VAL A 141 33.79 21.49 -36.56
C VAL A 141 32.86 21.51 -35.31
N LYS A 142 31.81 20.69 -35.22
CA LYS A 142 31.18 20.40 -33.89
C LYS A 142 31.08 18.93 -33.50
N LEU A 143 31.78 18.06 -34.25
CA LEU A 143 31.78 16.61 -34.06
C LEU A 143 33.07 16.07 -33.40
N LEU A 144 33.62 16.81 -32.43
CA LEU A 144 34.66 16.29 -31.51
C LEU A 144 34.20 16.37 -30.05
N LEU A 145 32.95 16.00 -29.78
CA LEU A 145 32.52 15.73 -28.40
C LEU A 145 31.43 14.64 -28.29
N TYR A 146 31.36 13.73 -29.26
CA TYR A 146 30.41 12.61 -29.22
C TYR A 146 31.07 11.30 -29.65
N HIS A 147 32.25 11.02 -29.10
CA HIS A 147 32.72 9.65 -28.93
C HIS A 147 32.84 9.39 -27.43
N PHE A 148 31.80 8.81 -26.82
CA PHE A 148 31.96 7.53 -26.11
C PHE A 148 30.62 7.07 -25.51
N LYS A 149 30.07 6.02 -26.14
CA LYS A 149 29.56 4.81 -25.46
C LYS A 149 28.21 4.90 -24.71
N GLN A 150 27.14 4.52 -25.42
CA GLN A 150 26.09 3.66 -24.86
C GLN A 150 26.61 2.20 -24.76
N PRO A 151 25.92 1.19 -24.18
CA PRO A 151 24.69 1.13 -23.36
C PRO A 151 24.93 0.34 -22.04
N GLU A 152 24.01 0.20 -21.07
CA GLU A 152 23.01 -0.88 -21.00
C GLU A 152 22.21 -0.84 -19.68
N ARG A 153 20.94 -1.31 -19.76
CA ARG A 153 20.11 -2.00 -18.74
C ARG A 153 19.72 -1.20 -17.46
N GLU A 154 18.55 -1.34 -16.84
CA GLU A 154 17.34 -2.14 -17.03
C GLU A 154 16.25 -1.64 -16.05
N LYS A 155 14.99 -1.77 -16.49
CA LYS A 155 13.77 -2.15 -15.74
C LYS A 155 13.10 -1.17 -14.75
N GLU A 156 11.91 -0.78 -15.21
CA GLU A 156 10.78 -0.25 -14.47
C GLU A 156 10.32 -1.15 -13.31
N ASP A 157 9.82 -0.48 -12.29
CA ASP A 157 9.34 -0.99 -11.02
C ASP A 157 8.22 -2.01 -11.16
N THR A 158 8.50 -3.22 -10.70
CA THR A 158 7.50 -4.26 -10.41
C THR A 158 7.18 -4.21 -8.93
N TYR A 159 5.91 -3.94 -8.60
CA TYR A 159 5.38 -4.02 -7.25
C TYR A 159 5.60 -5.44 -6.67
N ALA A 160 6.50 -5.54 -5.71
CA ALA A 160 6.72 -6.75 -4.92
C ALA A 160 5.58 -6.94 -3.91
N VAL A 161 4.55 -7.69 -4.30
CA VAL A 161 3.61 -8.34 -3.36
C VAL A 161 4.09 -9.77 -3.18
N SER A 162 5.18 -9.99 -2.43
CA SER A 162 5.54 -11.32 -1.91
C SER A 162 6.77 -11.29 -0.99
N GLU A 163 6.80 -10.50 0.08
CA GLU A 163 7.90 -10.65 1.05
C GLU A 163 7.58 -10.32 2.51
N ASN A 164 6.29 -10.26 2.87
CA ASN A 164 5.88 -10.12 4.27
C ASN A 164 5.42 -11.44 4.94
N SER A 165 5.45 -12.57 4.22
CA SER A 165 5.05 -13.88 4.79
C SER A 165 6.19 -14.64 5.47
N ARG A 166 7.46 -14.38 5.10
CA ARG A 166 8.62 -15.15 5.61
C ARG A 166 9.17 -14.68 6.97
N TYR A 167 8.77 -13.51 7.45
CA TYR A 167 9.25 -13.00 8.74
C TYR A 167 8.53 -13.60 9.96
N TRP A 168 7.38 -14.26 9.77
CA TRP A 168 6.62 -14.89 10.86
C TRP A 168 6.72 -16.42 10.90
N GLU A 169 7.35 -17.05 9.91
CA GLU A 169 7.33 -18.51 9.74
C GLU A 169 8.54 -19.23 10.37
N ASN A 170 9.55 -18.49 10.85
CA ASN A 170 10.80 -19.04 11.42
C ASN A 170 11.00 -18.74 12.92
N LYS A 171 9.92 -18.72 13.70
CA LYS A 171 9.99 -18.73 15.18
C LYS A 171 9.05 -19.78 15.77
N GLN A 172 9.37 -21.03 15.49
CA GLN A 172 9.13 -22.19 16.36
C GLN A 172 10.49 -22.55 16.98
#